data_AF-B4KP13-F1
#
_entry.id   AF-B4KP13-F1
#
_cell.length_a   1.000
_cell.length_b   1.000
_cell.length_c   1.000
_cell.angle_alpha   90.00
_cell.angle_beta   90.00
_cell.angle_gamma   90.00
#
_symmetry.space_group_name_H-M   'P 1'
#
loop_
_entity.id
_entity.type
_entity.pdbx_description
1 polymer ?
#
loop_
_entity_poly.entity_id
_entity_poly.type
_entity_poly.pdbx_seq_one_letter_code
_entity_poly.pdbx_strand_id
1 'polypeptide(L)'
;MASNVVNFDDEFEKYLHRMFHVKQTEETSKCDPSNIEYFGVLNLTDLRSPDRKLWYIYYAKQPEVDETLNRIFHKYGKKNMCEIFRKPTFSGVGLRDRVKRHFQDKKWYVKGNILEAPPKSPYNDDRMLKMITELYNDERKMLYNYICMTHVSFMKYQS
;
A
#
# COMPACT_ATOMS: atom_id res chain seq x y z
N MET A 1 6.87 -42.82 -10.67
CA MET A 1 7.00 -42.33 -9.28
C MET A 1 7.11 -40.83 -9.35
N ALA A 2 6.02 -40.10 -9.07
CA ALA A 2 6.02 -38.64 -9.09
C ALA A 2 6.67 -38.16 -7.79
N SER A 3 7.70 -37.34 -7.91
CA SER A 3 8.35 -36.70 -6.76
C SER A 3 7.34 -35.81 -6.04
N ASN A 4 7.01 -36.15 -4.80
CA ASN A 4 6.31 -35.28 -3.85
C ASN A 4 7.21 -34.08 -3.51
N VAL A 5 7.37 -33.14 -4.44
CA VAL A 5 8.02 -31.85 -4.15
C VAL A 5 7.01 -31.06 -3.34
N VAL A 6 7.27 -30.96 -2.04
CA VAL A 6 6.46 -30.12 -1.17
C VAL A 6 6.64 -28.66 -1.60
N ASN A 7 5.54 -27.97 -1.86
CA ASN A 7 5.55 -26.57 -2.27
C ASN A 7 5.97 -25.69 -1.09
N PHE A 8 7.01 -24.87 -1.28
CA PHE A 8 7.51 -23.94 -0.28
C PHE A 8 6.39 -23.02 0.25
N ASP A 9 5.52 -22.52 -0.64
CA ASP A 9 4.45 -21.61 -0.24
C ASP A 9 3.46 -22.29 0.72
N ASP A 10 3.13 -23.55 0.47
CA ASP A 10 2.22 -24.32 1.31
C ASP A 10 2.83 -24.63 2.69
N GLU A 11 4.14 -24.93 2.74
CA GLU A 11 4.86 -25.13 4.01
C GLU A 11 5.00 -23.82 4.80
N PHE A 12 5.30 -22.73 4.09
CA PHE A 12 5.44 -21.42 4.70
C PHE A 12 4.11 -20.91 5.26
N GLU A 13 3.00 -21.09 4.54
CA GLU A 13 1.66 -20.77 5.04
C GLU A 13 1.32 -21.56 6.31
N LYS A 14 1.53 -22.88 6.30
CA LYS A 14 1.35 -23.73 7.50
C LYS A 14 2.23 -23.30 8.66
N TYR A 15 3.45 -22.85 8.38
CA TYR A 15 4.35 -22.30 9.38
C TYR A 15 3.79 -21.01 9.99
N LEU A 16 3.34 -20.06 9.17
CA LEU A 16 2.73 -18.82 9.63
C LEU A 16 1.45 -19.06 10.45
N HIS A 17 0.59 -20.00 10.04
CA HIS A 17 -0.62 -20.36 10.79
C HIS A 17 -0.30 -20.82 12.21
N ARG A 18 0.71 -21.68 12.36
CA ARG A 18 1.18 -22.15 13.67
C ARG A 18 1.74 -21.00 14.50
N MET A 19 2.59 -20.18 13.89
CA MET A 19 3.25 -19.05 14.55
C MET A 19 2.26 -17.98 15.03
N PHE A 20 1.17 -17.74 14.30
CA PHE A 20 0.14 -16.76 14.63
C PHE A 20 -1.13 -17.35 15.26
N HIS A 21 -1.12 -18.65 15.62
CA HIS A 21 -2.27 -19.35 16.20
C HIS A 21 -3.57 -19.24 15.36
N VAL A 22 -3.43 -19.14 14.05
CA VAL A 22 -4.57 -19.12 13.12
C VAL A 22 -5.01 -20.56 12.90
N LYS A 23 -6.27 -20.86 13.21
CA LYS A 23 -6.84 -22.20 12.98
C LYS A 23 -6.74 -22.52 11.48
N GLN A 24 -6.13 -23.65 11.16
CA GLN A 24 -6.18 -24.20 9.80
C GLN A 24 -7.63 -24.62 9.53
N THR A 25 -8.32 -23.86 8.68
CA THR A 25 -9.59 -24.28 8.09
C THR A 25 -9.32 -25.22 6.92
N GLU A 26 -10.23 -26.18 6.65
CA GLU A 26 -10.10 -27.10 5.51
C GLU A 26 -10.06 -26.37 4.16
N GLU A 27 -10.58 -25.15 4.13
CA GLU A 27 -10.27 -24.18 3.10
C GLU A 27 -8.84 -23.67 3.31
N THR A 28 -7.86 -24.35 2.71
CA THR A 28 -6.64 -23.71 2.23
C THR A 28 -7.07 -22.72 1.16
N SER A 29 -7.68 -21.60 1.56
CA SER A 29 -8.05 -20.55 0.63
C SER A 29 -6.74 -19.92 0.21
N LYS A 30 -6.17 -20.40 -0.90
CA LYS A 30 -5.16 -19.67 -1.65
C LYS A 30 -5.54 -18.21 -1.60
N CYS A 31 -4.61 -17.35 -1.17
CA CYS A 31 -4.83 -15.91 -1.06
C CYS A 31 -5.62 -15.43 -2.28
N ASP A 32 -6.89 -15.10 -2.08
CA ASP A 32 -7.76 -14.68 -3.18
C ASP A 32 -7.19 -13.35 -3.69
N PRO A 33 -6.70 -13.28 -4.94
CA PRO A 33 -6.13 -12.05 -5.49
C PRO A 33 -7.14 -10.89 -5.42
N SER A 34 -8.44 -11.18 -5.40
CA SER A 34 -9.49 -10.16 -5.27
C SER A 34 -9.41 -9.37 -3.95
N ASN A 35 -8.80 -9.95 -2.92
CA ASN A 35 -8.59 -9.31 -1.61
C ASN A 35 -7.32 -8.46 -1.54
N ILE A 36 -6.47 -8.48 -2.58
CA ILE A 36 -5.28 -7.64 -2.61
C ILE A 36 -5.71 -6.17 -2.75
N GLU A 37 -5.41 -5.38 -1.74
CA GLU A 37 -5.58 -3.93 -1.81
C GLU A 37 -4.40 -3.27 -2.51
N TYR A 38 -4.67 -2.21 -3.25
CA TYR A 38 -3.67 -1.38 -3.89
C TYR A 38 -3.71 0.03 -3.33
N PHE A 39 -2.53 0.57 -3.10
CA PHE A 39 -2.33 1.99 -2.90
C PHE A 39 -1.71 2.61 -4.15
N GLY A 40 -2.28 3.72 -4.59
CA GLY A 40 -1.68 4.49 -5.66
C GLY A 40 -1.75 5.99 -5.45
N VAL A 41 -0.90 6.67 -6.21
CA VAL A 41 -0.75 8.11 -6.20
C VAL A 41 -0.79 8.60 -7.64
N LEU A 42 -1.64 9.59 -7.88
CA LEU A 42 -1.68 10.32 -9.13
C LEU A 42 -1.19 11.74 -8.91
N ASN A 43 -0.46 12.31 -9.86
CA ASN A 43 -0.34 13.75 -9.94
C ASN A 43 -1.67 14.35 -10.41
N LEU A 44 -1.94 15.60 -10.01
CA LEU A 44 -3.12 16.33 -10.39
C LEU A 44 -2.72 17.74 -10.83
N THR A 45 -2.93 18.05 -12.09
CA THR A 45 -2.69 19.39 -12.65
C THR A 45 -3.96 20.24 -12.53
N ASP A 46 -3.90 21.32 -11.76
CA ASP A 46 -4.98 22.30 -11.69
C ASP A 46 -4.86 23.32 -12.83
N LEU A 47 -5.77 23.25 -13.81
CA LEU A 47 -5.78 24.16 -14.96
C LEU A 47 -6.01 25.63 -14.57
N ARG A 48 -6.64 25.91 -13.43
CA ARG A 48 -6.89 27.28 -12.96
C ARG A 48 -5.70 27.84 -12.19
N SER A 49 -4.82 26.98 -11.68
CA SER A 49 -3.66 27.37 -10.90
C SER A 49 -2.53 26.34 -11.08
N PRO A 50 -1.84 26.34 -12.24
CA PRO A 50 -0.85 25.32 -12.58
C PRO A 50 0.36 25.26 -11.64
N ASP A 51 0.62 26.33 -10.90
CA ASP A 51 1.69 26.39 -9.89
C ASP A 51 1.40 25.54 -8.65
N ARG A 52 0.13 25.13 -8.46
CA ARG A 52 -0.26 24.25 -7.36
C ARG A 52 0.23 22.84 -7.62
N LYS A 53 0.85 22.28 -6.60
CA LYS A 53 1.43 20.93 -6.64
C LYS A 53 0.51 20.00 -5.88
N LEU A 54 -0.32 19.30 -6.63
CA LEU A 54 -1.38 18.44 -6.09
C LEU A 54 -1.12 16.99 -6.45
N TRP A 55 -1.38 16.12 -5.50
CA TRP A 55 -1.42 14.68 -5.71
C TRP A 55 -2.70 14.12 -5.12
N TYR A 56 -3.23 13.10 -5.79
CA TYR A 56 -4.39 12.35 -5.32
C TYR A 56 -3.96 10.95 -4.92
N ILE A 57 -4.24 10.58 -3.67
CA ILE A 57 -4.01 9.22 -3.18
C ILE A 57 -5.29 8.39 -3.27
N TYR A 58 -5.19 7.14 -3.70
CA TYR A 58 -6.35 6.24 -3.76
C TYR A 58 -6.03 4.86 -3.19
N TYR A 59 -7.10 4.19 -2.79
CA TYR A 59 -7.10 2.82 -2.30
C TYR A 59 -8.22 2.08 -3.00
N ALA A 60 -7.93 0.88 -3.49
CA ALA A 60 -8.92 0.02 -4.12
C ALA A 60 -8.47 -1.44 -4.01
N LYS A 61 -9.42 -2.37 -3.90
CA LYS A 61 -9.13 -3.78 -4.13
C LYS A 61 -8.77 -4.01 -5.59
N GLN A 62 -7.97 -5.04 -5.88
CA GLN A 62 -7.53 -5.39 -7.23
C GLN A 62 -8.64 -5.33 -8.30
N PRO A 63 -9.83 -5.95 -8.11
CA PRO A 63 -10.90 -5.90 -9.12
C PRO A 63 -11.53 -4.51 -9.29
N GLU A 64 -11.37 -3.61 -8.31
CA GLU A 64 -12.01 -2.29 -8.26
C GLU A 64 -11.07 -1.16 -8.73
N VAL A 65 -9.80 -1.45 -9.02
CA VAL A 65 -8.79 -0.43 -9.36
C VAL A 65 -9.24 0.37 -10.59
N ASP A 66 -9.65 -0.30 -11.66
CA ASP A 66 -10.04 0.36 -12.91
C ASP A 66 -11.29 1.22 -12.73
N GLU A 67 -12.30 0.72 -12.01
CA GLU A 67 -13.50 1.50 -11.70
C GLU A 67 -13.16 2.73 -10.84
N THR A 68 -12.30 2.55 -9.83
CA THR A 68 -11.85 3.63 -8.95
C THR A 68 -11.13 4.72 -9.75
N LEU A 69 -10.20 4.33 -10.62
CA LEU A 69 -9.48 5.26 -11.48
C LEU A 69 -10.42 5.97 -12.46
N ASN A 70 -11.36 5.25 -13.06
CA ASN A 70 -12.36 5.84 -13.96
C ASN A 70 -13.20 6.91 -13.24
N ARG A 71 -13.65 6.65 -12.00
CA ARG A 71 -14.37 7.64 -11.19
C ARG A 71 -13.51 8.87 -10.89
N ILE A 72 -12.23 8.68 -10.56
CA ILE A 72 -11.28 9.78 -10.31
C ILE A 72 -11.06 10.60 -11.59
N PHE A 73 -10.80 9.94 -12.72
CA PHE A 73 -10.58 10.58 -14.01
C PHE A 73 -11.83 11.31 -14.52
N HIS A 74 -13.03 10.78 -14.26
CA HIS A 74 -14.27 11.47 -14.58
C HIS A 74 -14.43 12.76 -13.76
N LYS A 75 -14.01 12.74 -12.48
CA LYS A 75 -14.12 13.89 -11.58
C LYS A 75 -13.12 15.02 -11.89
N TYR A 76 -11.86 14.69 -12.14
CA TYR A 76 -10.78 15.69 -12.31
C TYR A 76 -10.32 15.89 -13.75
N GLY A 77 -10.81 15.05 -14.67
CA GLY A 77 -10.40 15.00 -16.07
C GLY A 77 -9.16 14.13 -16.26
N LYS A 78 -9.29 13.08 -17.09
CA LYS A 78 -8.21 12.12 -17.40
C LYS A 78 -6.90 12.80 -17.83
N LYS A 79 -6.97 13.86 -18.64
CA LYS A 79 -5.81 14.60 -19.15
C LYS A 79 -5.03 15.38 -18.08
N ASN A 80 -5.65 15.63 -16.93
CA ASN A 80 -5.06 16.39 -15.83
C ASN A 80 -4.44 15.48 -14.75
N MET A 81 -4.48 14.16 -14.96
CA MET A 81 -4.12 13.16 -13.97
C MET A 81 -3.16 12.16 -14.60
N CYS A 82 -2.05 11.87 -13.94
CA CYS A 82 -1.11 10.84 -14.32
C CYS A 82 -0.79 9.99 -13.10
N GLU A 83 -0.90 8.67 -13.22
CA GLU A 83 -0.49 7.78 -12.14
C GLU A 83 1.03 7.70 -12.07
N ILE A 84 1.59 7.99 -10.90
CA ILE A 84 3.04 8.00 -10.66
C ILE A 84 3.48 6.89 -9.70
N PHE A 85 2.54 6.30 -8.96
CA PHE A 85 2.82 5.20 -8.03
C PHE A 85 1.63 4.26 -7.95
N ARG A 86 1.88 2.96 -7.97
CA ARG A 86 0.90 1.91 -7.65
C ARG A 86 1.62 0.69 -7.07
N LYS A 87 1.24 0.27 -5.87
CA LYS A 87 1.75 -0.96 -5.24
C LYS A 87 0.64 -1.68 -4.46
N PRO A 88 0.70 -3.02 -4.38
CA PRO A 88 -0.17 -3.76 -3.47
C PRO A 88 0.20 -3.41 -2.03
N THR A 89 -0.79 -3.36 -1.15
CA THR A 89 -0.64 -3.04 0.27
C THR A 89 -1.38 -4.04 1.12
N PHE A 90 -0.90 -4.26 2.33
CA PHE A 90 -1.61 -5.09 3.29
C PHE A 90 -2.77 -4.31 3.88
N SER A 91 -3.97 -4.88 3.80
CA SER A 91 -5.15 -4.32 4.43
C SER A 91 -4.95 -4.20 5.94
N GLY A 92 -5.42 -3.09 6.53
CA GLY A 92 -5.34 -2.86 7.98
C GLY A 92 -3.99 -2.35 8.52
N VAL A 93 -2.92 -2.27 7.73
CA VAL A 93 -1.60 -1.77 8.20
C VAL A 93 -1.50 -0.24 8.18
N GLY A 94 -2.50 0.42 7.59
CA GLY A 94 -2.71 1.85 7.75
C GLY A 94 -1.77 2.73 6.94
N LEU A 95 -1.23 2.27 5.80
CA LEU A 95 -0.40 3.08 4.90
C LEU A 95 -1.05 4.43 4.60
N ARG A 96 -2.38 4.45 4.45
CA ARG A 96 -3.18 5.66 4.19
C ARG A 96 -2.96 6.72 5.24
N ASP A 97 -3.11 6.30 6.49
CA ASP A 97 -3.04 7.20 7.62
C ASP A 97 -1.59 7.60 7.88
N ARG A 98 -0.63 6.69 7.66
CA ARG A 98 0.80 7.02 7.72
C ARG A 98 1.20 8.05 6.67
N VAL A 99 0.77 7.88 5.43
CA VAL A 99 1.00 8.85 4.34
C VAL A 99 0.38 10.19 4.69
N LYS A 100 -0.90 10.23 5.07
CA LYS A 100 -1.56 11.47 5.46
C LYS A 100 -0.86 12.19 6.60
N ARG A 101 -0.52 11.46 7.67
CA ARG A 101 0.19 12.00 8.84
C ARG A 101 1.55 12.55 8.44
N HIS A 102 2.34 11.82 7.65
CA HIS A 102 3.64 12.26 7.19
C HIS A 102 3.58 13.62 6.44
N PHE A 103 2.60 13.80 5.56
CA PHE A 103 2.44 15.05 4.83
C PHE A 103 1.86 16.18 5.70
N GLN A 104 0.96 15.86 6.62
CA GLN A 104 0.48 16.82 7.63
C GLN A 104 1.63 17.35 8.50
N ASP A 105 2.53 16.48 8.95
CA ASP A 105 3.71 16.85 9.75
C ASP A 105 4.67 17.75 8.96
N LYS A 106 4.74 17.58 7.63
CA LYS A 106 5.47 18.46 6.71
C LYS A 106 4.72 19.77 6.39
N LYS A 107 3.60 20.06 7.06
CA LYS A 107 2.75 21.24 6.84
C LYS A 107 2.13 21.31 5.44
N TRP A 108 1.93 20.16 4.79
CA TRP A 108 1.16 20.11 3.55
C TRP A 108 -0.33 20.23 3.85
N TYR A 109 -1.09 20.75 2.89
CA TYR A 109 -2.54 20.72 2.97
C TYR A 109 -3.04 19.33 2.59
N VAL A 110 -3.62 18.62 3.56
CA VAL A 110 -4.14 17.26 3.39
C VAL A 110 -5.65 17.29 3.58
N LYS A 111 -6.41 17.14 2.48
CA LYS A 111 -7.89 17.13 2.51
C LYS A 111 -8.43 15.90 1.81
N GLY A 112 -9.03 14.99 2.58
CA GLY A 112 -9.58 13.75 2.06
C GLY A 112 -8.49 12.89 1.44
N ASN A 113 -8.44 12.84 0.12
CA ASN A 113 -7.44 12.10 -0.68
C ASN A 113 -6.50 13.03 -1.47
N ILE A 114 -6.63 14.35 -1.31
CA ILE A 114 -5.76 15.33 -1.94
C ILE A 114 -4.63 15.69 -0.98
N LEU A 115 -3.41 15.68 -1.51
CA LEU A 115 -2.19 16.18 -0.89
C LEU A 115 -1.72 17.39 -1.69
N GLU A 116 -1.57 18.52 -1.03
CA GLU A 116 -1.13 19.76 -1.65
C GLU A 116 0.12 20.28 -0.93
N ALA A 117 1.20 20.43 -1.68
CA ALA A 117 2.44 20.97 -1.14
C ALA A 117 2.33 22.49 -0.90
N PRO A 118 3.11 23.05 0.03
CA PRO A 118 3.16 24.49 0.25
C PRO A 118 3.49 25.27 -1.03
N PRO A 119 2.96 26.50 -1.20
CA PRO A 119 3.28 27.35 -2.34
C PRO A 119 4.79 27.57 -2.49
N LYS A 120 5.27 27.65 -3.74
CA LYS A 120 6.70 27.88 -4.07
C LYS A 120 7.68 26.85 -3.48
N SER A 121 7.18 25.72 -3.02
CA SER A 121 8.03 24.64 -2.50
C SER A 121 8.79 23.92 -3.62
N PRO A 122 9.92 23.27 -3.34
CA PRO A 122 10.71 22.56 -4.35
C PRO A 122 10.19 21.13 -4.64
N TYR A 123 9.00 20.76 -4.19
CA TYR A 123 8.45 19.42 -4.42
C TYR A 123 8.07 19.22 -5.88
N ASN A 124 8.20 17.99 -6.37
CA ASN A 124 7.83 17.56 -7.72
C ASN A 124 7.46 16.06 -7.65
N ASP A 125 7.04 15.50 -8.78
CA ASP A 125 6.63 14.09 -8.86
C ASP A 125 7.73 13.13 -8.42
N ASP A 126 9.01 13.39 -8.76
CA ASP A 126 10.13 12.55 -8.33
C ASP A 126 10.32 12.53 -6.81
N ARG A 127 10.26 13.71 -6.18
CA ARG A 127 10.36 13.81 -4.71
C ARG A 127 9.15 13.17 -4.05
N MET A 128 7.96 13.35 -4.61
CA MET A 128 6.73 12.72 -4.13
C MET A 128 6.86 11.19 -4.18
N LEU A 129 7.28 10.66 -5.33
CA LEU A 129 7.50 9.24 -5.55
C LEU A 129 8.52 8.66 -4.57
N LYS A 130 9.63 9.37 -4.35
CA LYS A 130 10.64 8.99 -3.37
C LYS A 130 10.06 8.89 -1.95
N MET A 131 9.37 9.93 -1.48
CA MET A 131 8.79 9.96 -0.13
C MET A 131 7.75 8.85 0.06
N ILE A 132 6.88 8.62 -0.92
CA ILE A 132 5.88 7.55 -0.88
C ILE A 132 6.55 6.17 -0.86
N THR A 133 7.59 5.98 -1.67
CA THR A 133 8.34 4.72 -1.72
C THR A 133 9.04 4.43 -0.39
N GLU A 134 9.63 5.43 0.24
CA GLU A 134 10.22 5.32 1.58
C GLU A 134 9.16 4.89 2.62
N LEU A 135 8.01 5.56 2.65
CA LEU A 135 6.91 5.21 3.57
C LEU A 135 6.38 3.78 3.35
N TYR A 136 6.24 3.38 2.08
CA TYR A 136 5.82 2.03 1.71
C TYR A 136 6.84 0.97 2.15
N ASN A 137 8.14 1.25 1.96
CA ASN A 137 9.20 0.35 2.40
C ASN A 137 9.29 0.26 3.93
N ASP A 138 9.07 1.36 4.64
CA ASP A 138 9.02 1.37 6.10
C ASP A 138 7.86 0.54 6.65
N GLU A 139 6.70 0.56 5.99
CA GLU A 139 5.58 -0.34 6.32
C GLU A 139 5.97 -1.81 6.14
N ARG A 140 6.56 -2.16 4.99
CA ARG A 140 7.00 -3.54 4.75
C ARG A 140 8.04 -3.99 5.75
N LYS A 141 8.98 -3.12 6.10
CA LYS A 141 10.01 -3.39 7.11
C LYS A 141 9.40 -3.61 8.49
N MET A 142 8.39 -2.81 8.86
CA MET A 142 7.66 -2.98 10.12
C MET A 142 6.98 -4.35 10.19
N LEU A 143 6.30 -4.77 9.12
CA LEU A 143 5.66 -6.09 9.04
C LEU A 143 6.67 -7.23 9.08
N TYR A 144 7.76 -7.11 8.33
CA TYR A 144 8.85 -8.08 8.36
C TYR A 144 9.42 -8.24 9.77
N ASN A 145 9.71 -7.12 10.45
CA ASN A 145 10.22 -7.14 11.82
C ASN A 145 9.24 -7.81 12.77
N TYR A 146 7.93 -7.54 12.63
CA TYR A 146 6.89 -8.18 13.43
C TYR A 146 6.87 -9.71 13.23
N ILE A 147 6.96 -10.17 11.98
CA ILE A 147 7.07 -11.60 11.65
C ILE A 147 8.33 -12.21 12.29
N CYS A 148 9.50 -11.57 12.17
CA CYS A 148 10.73 -12.06 12.77
C CYS A 148 10.67 -12.13 14.30
N MET A 149 10.12 -11.11 14.96
CA MET A 149 9.94 -11.11 16.41
C MET A 149 9.01 -12.23 16.88
N THR A 150 7.93 -12.47 16.12
CA THR A 150 6.98 -13.55 16.42
C THR A 150 7.64 -14.91 16.20
N HIS A 151 8.42 -15.08 15.13
CA HIS A 151 9.21 -16.28 14.85
C HIS A 151 10.16 -16.62 16.01
N VAL A 152 10.95 -15.66 16.47
CA VAL A 152 11.88 -15.85 17.60
C VAL A 152 11.13 -16.25 18.87
N SER A 153 9.98 -15.63 19.12
CA SER A 153 9.15 -15.96 20.29
C SER A 153 8.58 -17.37 20.18
N PHE A 154 8.03 -17.73 19.02
CA PHE A 154 7.49 -19.06 18.73
C PHE A 154 8.54 -20.16 18.89
N MET A 155 9.76 -19.95 18.38
CA MET A 155 10.85 -20.92 18.54
C MET A 155 11.23 -21.16 20.01
N LYS A 156 11.16 -20.14 20.87
CA LYS A 156 11.42 -20.28 22.32
C LYS A 156 10.35 -21.09 23.07
N TYR A 157 9.10 -21.08 22.60
CA TYR A 157 8.02 -21.87 23.19
C TYR A 157 7.96 -23.31 22.65
N GLN A 158 8.66 -23.60 21.55
CA GLN A 158 8.78 -24.94 20.99
C GLN A 158 9.99 -25.74 21.50
N SER A 159 10.98 -25.05 22.09
CA SER A 159 12.14 -25.63 22.78
C SER A 159 11.85 -25.93 24.24
#